data_AF-A0A2U9SPV1-F1
#
_entry.id   AF-A0A2U9SPV1-F1
#
_cell.length_a   1.000
_cell.length_b   1.000
_cell.length_c   1.000
_cell.angle_alpha   90.00
_cell.angle_beta   90.00
_cell.angle_gamma   90.00
#
_symmetry.space_group_name_H-M   'P 1'
#
loop_
_entity.id
_entity.type
_entity.pdbx_description
1 polymer ?
#
loop_
_entity_poly.entity_id
_entity_poly.type
_entity_poly.pdbx_seq_one_letter_code
_entity_poly.pdbx_strand_id
1 'polypeptide(L)' 'MELTTFLSCTDAPSAADFARRLGTAPSVVSQWRTGARPVPIKSCVVIERITAGQVSRRDLRPNDWHDIWPELAQQMEVA' A
#
# COMPACT_ATOMS: atom_id res chain seq x y z
N MET A 1 -3.16 6.32 5.80
CA MET A 1 -4.47 5.61 5.73
C MET A 1 -4.20 4.13 5.44
N GLU A 2 -4.91 3.19 6.10
CA GLU A 2 -4.74 1.75 5.86
C GLU A 2 -5.31 1.31 4.50
N LEU A 3 -4.65 0.35 3.85
CA LEU A 3 -5.07 -0.20 2.55
C LEU A 3 -6.46 -0.84 2.60
N THR A 4 -6.81 -1.46 3.73
CA THR A 4 -8.13 -2.05 3.98
C THR A 4 -9.24 -1.02 3.98
N THR A 5 -9.01 0.12 4.62
CA THR A 5 -9.92 1.26 4.64
C THR A 5 -10.09 1.84 3.25
N PHE A 6 -8.99 2.05 2.52
CA PHE A 6 -9.03 2.57 1.14
C PHE A 6 -9.87 1.68 0.23
N LEU A 7 -9.67 0.35 0.27
CA LEU A 7 -10.41 -0.60 -0.56
C LEU A 7 -11.86 -0.83 -0.10
N SER A 8 -12.24 -0.33 1.08
CA SER A 8 -13.60 -0.45 1.63
C SER A 8 -14.46 0.79 1.36
N CYS A 9 -13.89 1.86 0.82
CA CYS A 9 -14.66 3.03 0.37
C CYS A 9 -15.57 2.67 -0.82
N THR A 10 -16.74 3.31 -0.90
CA THR A 10 -17.72 3.06 -1.98
C THR A 10 -17.19 3.42 -3.37
N ASP A 11 -16.32 4.43 -3.47
CA ASP A 11 -15.63 4.82 -4.71
C ASP A 11 -14.31 4.07 -4.95
N ALA A 12 -14.00 3.06 -4.13
CA ALA A 12 -12.76 2.32 -4.25
C ALA A 12 -12.75 1.41 -5.50
N PRO A 13 -11.60 1.23 -6.16
CA PRO A 13 -11.47 0.24 -7.21
C PRO A 13 -11.72 -1.16 -6.63
N SER A 14 -12.44 -1.99 -7.40
CA SER A 14 -12.64 -3.40 -7.02
C SER A 14 -11.29 -4.10 -6.80
N ALA A 15 -11.26 -5.11 -5.92
CA ALA A 15 -10.03 -5.87 -5.67
C ALA A 15 -9.44 -6.49 -6.96
N ALA A 16 -10.29 -6.82 -7.94
CA ALA A 16 -9.86 -7.31 -9.26
C ALA A 16 -9.22 -6.22 -10.12
N ASP A 17 -9.80 -5.01 -10.16
CA ASP A 17 -9.22 -3.86 -10.88
C ASP A 17 -7.88 -3.45 -10.25
N PHE A 18 -7.85 -3.37 -8.92
CA PHE A 18 -6.65 -3.05 -8.18
C PHE A 18 -5.53 -4.07 -8.41
N ALA A 19 -5.86 -5.37 -8.38
CA ALA A 19 -4.92 -6.44 -8.69
C ALA A 19 -4.37 -6.34 -10.12
N ARG A 20 -5.23 -6.01 -11.09
CA ARG A 20 -4.84 -5.81 -12.49
C ARG A 20 -3.86 -4.65 -12.65
N ARG A 21 -4.13 -3.51 -12.01
CA ARG A 21 -3.22 -2.34 -12.03
C ARG A 21 -1.87 -2.65 -11.37
N LEU A 22 -1.88 -3.50 -10.36
CA LEU A 22 -0.68 -3.97 -9.66
C LEU A 22 0.07 -5.08 -10.38
N GLY A 23 -0.51 -5.69 -11.42
CA GLY A 23 0.05 -6.88 -12.06
C GLY A 23 0.13 -8.10 -11.13
N THR A 24 -0.77 -8.20 -10.14
CA THR A 24 -0.84 -9.30 -9.17
C THR A 24 -2.16 -10.07 -9.27
N ALA A 25 -2.24 -11.21 -8.59
CA ALA A 25 -3.47 -11.97 -8.51
C ALA A 25 -4.47 -11.33 -7.51
N PRO A 26 -5.79 -11.34 -7.79
CA PRO A 26 -6.81 -10.82 -6.87
C PRO A 26 -6.78 -11.50 -5.48
N SER A 27 -6.39 -12.78 -5.43
CA SER A 27 -6.21 -13.52 -4.18
C SER A 27 -5.14 -12.90 -3.28
N VAL A 28 -4.06 -12.37 -3.87
CA VAL A 28 -2.98 -11.70 -3.13
C VAL A 28 -3.47 -10.39 -2.51
N VAL A 29 -4.26 -9.61 -3.26
CA VAL A 29 -4.89 -8.39 -2.74
C VAL A 29 -5.84 -8.72 -1.58
N SER A 30 -6.60 -9.81 -1.69
CA SER A 30 -7.45 -10.29 -0.59
C SER A 30 -6.64 -10.68 0.65
N GLN A 31 -5.51 -11.37 0.48
CA GLN A 31 -4.60 -11.72 1.59
C GLN A 31 -4.00 -10.50 2.27
N TRP A 32 -3.70 -9.43 1.52
CA TRP A 32 -3.26 -8.17 2.11
C TRP A 32 -4.39 -7.50 2.89
N ARG A 33 -5.62 -7.56 2.37
CA ARG A 33 -6.80 -7.00 3.04
C ARG A 33 -7.12 -7.70 4.36
N THR A 34 -6.88 -9.01 4.45
CA THR A 34 -7.12 -9.77 5.69
C THR A 34 -5.93 -9.75 6.65
N GLY A 35 -4.81 -9.13 6.26
CA GLY A 35 -3.56 -9.18 7.04
C GLY A 35 -2.89 -10.55 7.07
N ALA A 36 -3.41 -11.55 6.32
CA ALA A 36 -2.85 -12.89 6.25
C ALA A 36 -1.42 -12.88 5.67
N ARG A 37 -1.10 -11.87 4.85
CA ARG A 37 0.24 -11.67 4.33
C ARG A 37 0.58 -10.18 4.29
N PRO A 38 1.78 -9.75 4.75
CA PRO A 38 2.22 -8.37 4.59
C PRO A 38 2.46 -8.03 3.11
N VAL A 39 2.28 -6.75 2.76
CA VAL A 39 2.53 -6.24 1.42
C VAL A 39 4.03 -6.24 1.13
N PRO A 40 4.50 -6.86 0.03
CA PRO A 40 5.91 -6.85 -0.33
C PRO A 40 6.43 -5.43 -0.60
N ILE A 41 7.71 -5.19 -0.31
CA ILE A 41 8.40 -3.92 -0.54
C ILE A 41 8.18 -3.40 -1.97
N LYS A 42 8.33 -4.28 -2.96
CA LYS A 42 8.15 -3.95 -4.39
C LYS A 42 6.74 -3.48 -4.72
N SER A 43 5.72 -3.99 -4.02
CA SER A 43 4.32 -3.61 -4.21
C SER A 43 3.98 -2.29 -3.52
N CYS A 44 4.67 -1.93 -2.44
CA CYS A 44 4.36 -0.73 -1.65
C CYS A 44 4.44 0.55 -2.49
N VAL A 45 5.53 0.71 -3.26
CA VAL A 45 5.72 1.87 -4.14
C VAL A 45 4.66 1.94 -5.24
N VAL A 46 4.23 0.79 -5.77
CA VAL A 46 3.22 0.73 -6.82
C VAL A 46 1.83 1.07 -6.27
N ILE A 47 1.49 0.56 -5.08
CA ILE A 47 0.25 0.88 -4.37
C ILE A 47 0.18 2.38 -4.08
N GLU A 48 1.24 2.97 -3.55
CA GLU A 48 1.31 4.41 -3.26
C GLU A 48 1.05 5.24 -4.52
N ARG A 49 1.63 4.85 -5.66
CA ARG A 49 1.39 5.53 -6.95
C ARG A 49 -0.05 5.36 -7.45
N ILE A 50 -0.61 4.15 -7.38
CA ILE A 50 -1.98 3.87 -7.84
C ILE A 50 -3.02 4.60 -6.97
N THR A 51 -2.75 4.70 -5.67
CA THR A 51 -3.62 5.39 -4.71
C THR A 51 -3.36 6.90 -4.65
N ALA A 52 -2.51 7.44 -5.53
CA ALA A 52 -2.13 8.84 -5.58
C ALA A 52 -1.64 9.38 -4.21
N GLY A 53 -0.93 8.56 -3.44
CA GLY A 53 -0.42 8.90 -2.11
C GLY A 53 -1.43 8.81 -0.98
N GLN A 54 -2.68 8.38 -1.22
CA GLN A 54 -3.64 8.16 -0.13
C GLN A 54 -3.17 7.03 0.81
N VAL A 55 -2.56 5.98 0.25
CA VAL A 55 -1.93 4.90 1.01
C VAL A 55 -0.43 5.00 0.81
N SER A 56 0.28 5.46 1.83
CA SER A 56 1.73 5.60 1.77
C SER A 56 2.45 4.28 2.08
N ARG A 57 3.73 4.19 1.73
CA ARG A 57 4.56 3.02 2.11
C ARG A 57 4.63 2.81 3.62
N ARG A 58 4.57 3.90 4.37
CA ARG A 58 4.59 3.91 5.85
C ARG A 58 3.32 3.29 6.41
N ASP A 59 2.18 3.57 5.79
CA ASP A 59 0.90 2.96 6.16
C ASP A 59 0.89 1.45 5.87
N LEU A 60 1.55 1.03 4.78
CA LEU A 60 1.62 -0.39 4.40
C LEU A 60 2.60 -1.20 5.26
N ARG A 61 3.62 -0.55 5.80
CA ARG A 61 4.72 -1.17 6.54
C ARG A 61 5.10 -0.34 7.78
N PRO A 62 4.20 -0.16 8.75
CA PRO A 62 4.46 0.72 9.90
C PRO A 62 5.64 0.30 10.77
N ASN A 63 6.02 -0.98 10.74
CA ASN A 63 7.04 -1.55 11.63
C ASN A 63 8.47 -1.49 11.08
N ASP A 64 8.65 -1.47 9.75
CA ASP A 64 9.97 -1.64 9.12
C ASP A 64 10.20 -0.70 7.93
N TRP A 65 9.28 0.24 7.67
CA TRP A 65 9.48 1.24 6.61
C TRP A 65 10.73 2.08 6.82
N HIS A 66 11.12 2.34 8.08
CA HIS A 66 12.31 3.13 8.41
C HIS A 66 13.62 2.45 7.99
N ASP A 67 13.69 1.13 8.08
CA ASP A 67 14.86 0.34 7.67
C ASP A 67 14.96 0.23 6.15
N ILE A 68 13.81 0.20 5.46
CA ILE A 68 13.73 0.02 4.01
C ILE A 68 13.87 1.35 3.26
N TRP A 69 13.24 2.41 3.77
CA TRP A 69 13.19 3.74 3.18
C TRP A 69 13.56 4.82 4.21
N PRO A 70 14.80 4.84 4.71
CA PRO A 70 15.26 5.86 5.67
C PRO A 70 15.13 7.28 5.10
N GLU A 71 15.22 7.46 3.78
CA GLU A 71 15.07 8.75 3.11
C GLU A 71 13.70 9.39 3.34
N LEU A 72 12.65 8.59 3.57
CA LEU A 72 11.34 9.12 3.89
C LEU A 72 11.35 9.82 5.24
N ALA A 73 12.12 9.35 6.22
CA ALA A 73 12.20 10.01 7.53
C ALA A 73 12.80 11.42 7.41
N GLN A 74 13.83 11.59 6.57
CA GLN A 74 14.44 12.90 6.31
C GLN A 74 13.53 13.87 5.56
N GLN A 75 12.64 13.39 4.68
CA GLN A 75 11.71 14.28 3.96
C GLN A 75 10.69 15.00 4.86
N MET A 76 10.47 14.53 6.10
CA MET A 76 9.59 15.24 7.05
C MET A 76 10.25 16.43 7.74
N GLU A 77 11.57 16.48 7.83
CA GLU A 77 12.28 17.56 8.55
C GLU A 77 12.46 18.83 7.69
N VAL A 78 12.18 18.75 6.39
CA VAL A 78 12.43 19.86 5.44
C VAL A 78 11.12 20.48 4.89
N ALA A 79 9.97 20.13 5.45
CA ALA A 79 8.66 20.64 5.03
C ALA A 79 8.08 21.67 6.01
#